data_AF-A0A7C4PJI2-F1
#
_entry.id   AF-A0A7C4PJI2-F1
#
_cell.length_a   1.000
_cell.length_b   1.000
_cell.length_c   1.000
_cell.angle_alpha   90.00
_cell.angle_beta   90.00
_cell.angle_gamma   90.00
#
_symmetry.space_group_name_H-M   'P 1'
#
loop_
_entity.id
_entity.type
_entity.pdbx_description
1 polymer ?
#
loop_
_entity_poly.entity_id
_entity_poly.type
_entity_poly.pdbx_seq_one_letter_code
_entity_poly.pdbx_strand_id
1 'polypeptide(L)'
;MFVSWLRIRERCPRCSLPLEREEGGFLGAMTINYTVTALVWLIVLVVWLVLDLPEVHVAALLAVSLAVAGLVPLAFYPFAKTIWCAVDHLVTRAGPER
;
A
#
# COMPACT_ATOMS: atom_id res chain seq x y z
N MET A 1 -11.96 -0.45 -12.62
CA MET A 1 -11.61 -1.56 -11.70
C MET A 1 -12.08 -1.26 -10.28
N PHE A 2 -11.94 -0.01 -9.81
CA PHE A 2 -12.52 0.48 -8.56
C PHE A 2 -13.93 1.06 -8.75
N VAL A 3 -14.83 0.81 -7.80
CA VAL A 3 -16.17 1.42 -7.68
C VAL A 3 -16.15 2.57 -6.67
N SER A 4 -15.24 2.50 -5.68
CA SER A 4 -14.88 3.61 -4.81
C SER A 4 -13.40 3.48 -4.39
N TRP A 5 -12.85 4.50 -3.72
CA TRP A 5 -11.48 4.50 -3.19
C TRP A 5 -11.15 3.28 -2.30
N LEU A 6 -12.17 2.68 -1.68
CA LEU A 6 -12.05 1.47 -0.85
C LEU A 6 -12.81 0.26 -1.42
N ARG A 7 -13.51 0.40 -2.55
CA ARG A 7 -14.29 -0.68 -3.17
C ARG A 7 -13.70 -1.05 -4.51
N ILE A 8 -13.10 -2.24 -4.60
CA ILE A 8 -12.73 -2.86 -5.87
C ILE A 8 -13.90 -3.68 -6.39
N ARG A 9 -14.04 -3.83 -7.72
CA ARG A 9 -15.02 -4.76 -8.29
C ARG A 9 -14.50 -6.18 -8.11
N GLU A 10 -15.40 -7.12 -7.80
CA GLU A 10 -15.07 -8.54 -7.63
C GLU A 10 -14.42 -9.17 -8.88
N ARG A 11 -14.69 -8.62 -10.07
CA ARG A 11 -14.13 -9.09 -11.35
C ARG A 11 -13.69 -7.96 -12.26
N CYS A 12 -12.57 -8.17 -12.94
CA CYS A 12 -12.05 -7.31 -13.99
C CYS A 12 -13.03 -7.30 -15.20
N PRO A 13 -13.55 -6.15 -15.65
CA PRO A 13 -14.49 -6.10 -16.77
C PRO A 13 -13.87 -6.41 -18.15
N ARG A 14 -12.54 -6.35 -18.27
CA ARG A 14 -11.82 -6.59 -19.52
C ARG A 14 -11.25 -8.01 -19.64
N CYS A 15 -10.93 -8.61 -18.50
CA CYS A 15 -10.14 -9.82 -18.41
C CYS A 15 -10.82 -10.93 -17.61
N SER A 16 -11.97 -10.66 -17.00
CA SER A 16 -12.76 -11.59 -16.16
C SER A 16 -12.01 -12.24 -14.99
N LEU A 17 -10.76 -11.82 -14.72
CA LEU A 17 -10.01 -12.29 -13.55
C LEU A 17 -10.77 -11.93 -12.27
N PRO A 18 -10.92 -12.88 -11.34
CA PRO A 18 -11.51 -12.63 -10.05
C PRO A 18 -10.50 -11.87 -9.17
N LEU A 19 -10.86 -10.66 -8.77
CA LEU A 19 -10.00 -9.71 -8.04
C LEU A 19 -9.96 -9.95 -6.52
N GLU A 20 -10.81 -10.85 -6.03
CA GLU A 20 -11.11 -11.00 -4.59
C GLU A 20 -11.34 -12.47 -4.20
N ARG A 21 -10.69 -13.43 -4.89
CA ARG A 21 -11.00 -14.86 -4.74
C ARG A 21 -10.31 -15.56 -3.56
N GLU A 22 -9.26 -14.99 -2.98
CA GLU A 22 -8.45 -15.64 -1.95
C GLU A 22 -7.91 -14.66 -0.90
N GLU A 23 -7.81 -15.10 0.36
CA GLU A 23 -7.23 -14.32 1.48
C GLU A 23 -5.82 -13.81 1.17
N GLY A 24 -5.05 -14.55 0.36
CA GLY A 24 -3.71 -14.16 -0.11
C GLY A 24 -3.69 -12.90 -0.97
N GLY A 25 -4.76 -12.64 -1.73
CA GLY A 25 -4.90 -11.42 -2.55
C GLY A 25 -5.05 -10.15 -1.73
N PHE A 26 -5.71 -10.26 -0.58
CA PHE A 26 -5.85 -9.17 0.37
C PHE A 26 -4.57 -8.99 1.20
N LEU A 27 -3.96 -10.09 1.64
CA LEU A 27 -2.72 -10.07 2.42
C LEU A 27 -1.58 -9.42 1.65
N GLY A 28 -1.36 -9.79 0.39
CA GLY A 28 -0.26 -9.25 -0.42
C GLY A 28 -0.40 -7.75 -0.70
N ALA A 29 -1.62 -7.28 -0.98
CA ALA A 29 -1.88 -5.84 -1.12
C ALA A 29 -1.67 -5.09 0.21
N MET A 30 -2.05 -5.68 1.34
CA MET A 30 -1.82 -5.11 2.68
C MET A 30 -0.33 -5.04 3.01
N THR A 31 0.44 -6.09 2.67
CA THR A 31 1.90 -6.09 2.83
C THR A 31 2.55 -4.97 2.03
N ILE A 32 2.24 -4.83 0.74
CA ILE A 32 2.78 -3.73 -0.08
C ILE A 32 2.42 -2.37 0.51
N ASN A 33 1.17 -2.19 0.94
CA ASN A 33 0.69 -0.95 1.53
C ASN A 33 1.44 -0.59 2.83
N TYR A 34 1.65 -1.56 3.72
CA TYR A 34 2.43 -1.35 4.94
C TYR A 34 3.91 -1.12 4.66
N THR A 35 4.52 -1.84 3.74
CA THR A 35 5.93 -1.62 3.36
C THR A 35 6.13 -0.20 2.85
N VAL A 36 5.25 0.28 1.95
CA VAL A 36 5.34 1.66 1.44
C VAL A 36 5.11 2.66 2.57
N THR A 37 4.11 2.45 3.42
CA THR A 37 3.83 3.33 4.57
C THR A 37 5.04 3.42 5.51
N ALA A 38 5.68 2.29 5.82
CA ALA A 38 6.87 2.23 6.65
C ALA A 38 8.05 2.98 6.03
N LEU A 39 8.27 2.82 4.71
CA LEU A 39 9.31 3.55 3.99
C LEU A 39 9.08 5.07 4.00
N VAL A 40 7.84 5.51 3.75
CA VAL A 40 7.49 6.94 3.82
C VAL A 40 7.72 7.48 5.23
N TRP A 41 7.29 6.75 6.26
CA TRP A 41 7.48 7.16 7.65
C TRP A 41 8.98 7.26 8.02
N LEU A 42 9.80 6.30 7.60
CA LEU A 42 11.25 6.35 7.83
C LEU A 42 11.90 7.58 7.16
N ILE A 43 11.49 7.91 5.93
CA ILE A 43 11.99 9.11 5.24
C ILE A 43 11.62 10.37 6.03
N VAL A 44 10.37 10.47 6.47
CA VAL A 44 9.90 11.60 7.29
C VAL A 44 10.70 11.72 8.58
N LEU A 45 10.93 10.61 9.27
CA LEU A 45 11.71 10.58 10.52
C LEU A 45 13.15 11.07 10.30
N VAL A 46 13.83 10.58 9.27
CA VAL A 46 15.22 10.98 8.96
C VAL A 46 15.29 12.45 8.58
N VAL A 47 14.39 12.92 7.71
CA VAL A 47 14.35 14.33 7.28
C VAL A 47 14.07 15.24 8.48
N TRP A 48 13.13 14.87 9.35
CA TRP A 48 12.84 15.62 10.56
C TRP A 48 14.06 15.73 11.47
N LEU A 49 14.72 14.61 11.74
CA LEU A 49 15.89 14.58 12.62
C LEU A 49 17.02 15.48 12.10
N VAL A 50 17.25 15.50 10.78
CA VAL A 50 18.28 16.35 10.15
C VAL A 50 17.95 17.84 10.29
N LEU A 51 16.68 18.22 10.19
CA LEU A 51 16.25 19.63 10.18
C LEU A 51 16.06 20.22 11.58
N ASP A 52 15.67 19.38 12.55
CA ASP A 52 15.17 19.82 13.86
C ASP A 52 16.21 19.65 14.98
N LEU A 53 17.42 19.21 14.66
CA LEU A 53 18.54 19.20 15.61
C LEU A 53 19.03 20.64 15.88
N PRO A 54 19.27 21.06 17.15
CA PRO A 54 19.34 20.24 18.36
C PRO A 54 18.05 20.17 19.22
N GLU A 55 17.04 21.00 18.95
CA GLU A 55 15.79 21.05 19.72
C GLU A 55 14.71 20.19 19.05
N VAL A 56 14.70 18.89 19.35
CA VAL A 56 13.74 17.97 18.75
C VAL A 56 12.32 18.22 19.28
N HIS A 57 11.45 18.72 18.41
CA HIS A 57 10.02 18.93 18.65
C HIS A 57 9.25 17.61 18.56
N VAL A 58 9.40 16.77 19.59
CA VAL A 58 8.81 15.42 19.66
C VAL A 58 7.29 15.43 19.44
N ALA A 59 6.57 16.43 19.98
CA ALA A 59 5.12 16.51 19.84
C ALA A 59 4.67 16.69 18.37
N ALA A 60 5.39 17.51 17.60
CA ALA A 60 5.10 17.73 16.19
C ALA A 60 5.50 16.52 15.33
N LEU A 61 6.63 15.88 15.64
CA LEU A 61 7.04 14.62 15.02
C LEU A 61 6.02 13.50 15.24
N LEU A 62 5.46 13.38 16.44
CA LEU A 62 4.41 12.41 16.75
C LEU A 62 3.13 12.70 15.96
N ALA A 63 2.69 13.96 15.92
CA ALA A 63 1.51 14.35 15.16
C ALA A 63 1.66 14.03 13.66
N VAL A 64 2.81 14.33 13.07
CA VAL A 64 3.11 13.99 11.68
C VAL A 64 3.22 12.48 11.47
N SER A 65 3.82 11.75 12.41
CA SER A 65 3.90 10.28 12.35
C SER A 65 2.51 9.63 12.35
N LEU A 66 1.60 10.10 13.21
CA LEU A 66 0.19 9.68 13.24
C LEU A 66 -0.53 10.00 11.93
N ALA A 67 -0.32 11.20 11.39
CA ALA A 67 -0.89 11.59 10.11
C ALA A 67 -0.39 10.70 8.96
N VAL A 68 0.91 10.39 8.91
CA VAL A 68 1.49 9.50 7.90
C VAL A 68 0.93 8.08 8.05
N ALA A 69 0.89 7.55 9.28
CA ALA A 69 0.38 6.21 9.57
C ALA A 69 -1.11 6.03 9.24
N GLY A 70 -1.91 7.10 9.24
CA GLY A 70 -3.30 7.07 8.80
C GLY A 70 -3.46 7.37 7.31
N LEU A 71 -2.97 8.52 6.85
CA LEU A 71 -3.28 9.04 5.52
C LEU A 71 -2.59 8.27 4.40
N VAL A 72 -1.33 7.86 4.59
CA VAL A 72 -0.58 7.14 3.55
C VAL A 72 -1.20 5.79 3.21
N PRO A 73 -1.51 4.90 4.18
CA PRO A 73 -2.12 3.62 3.83
C PRO A 73 -3.49 3.80 3.19
N LEU A 74 -4.31 4.77 3.66
CA LEU A 74 -5.61 5.09 3.05
C LEU A 74 -5.46 5.56 1.59
N ALA A 75 -4.54 6.48 1.32
CA ALA A 75 -4.31 7.00 -0.02
C ALA A 75 -3.66 5.97 -0.96
N PHE A 76 -2.78 5.12 -0.43
CA PHE A 76 -2.01 4.15 -1.21
C PHE A 76 -2.68 2.78 -1.36
N TYR A 77 -3.77 2.51 -0.62
CA TYR A 77 -4.53 1.27 -0.69
C TYR A 77 -4.94 0.86 -2.12
N PRO A 78 -5.52 1.74 -2.96
CA PRO A 78 -5.90 1.36 -4.33
C PRO A 78 -4.69 1.04 -5.21
N PHE A 79 -3.55 1.71 -5.01
CA PHE A 79 -2.31 1.43 -5.74
C PHE A 79 -1.75 0.08 -5.33
N ALA A 80 -1.71 -0.23 -4.04
CA ALA A 80 -1.23 -1.50 -3.53
C ALA A 80 -2.04 -2.70 -4.07
N LYS A 81 -3.38 -2.59 -4.11
CA LYS A 81 -4.26 -3.60 -4.74
C LYS A 81 -3.96 -3.76 -6.24
N THR A 82 -3.70 -2.66 -6.95
CA THR A 82 -3.40 -2.71 -8.39
C THR A 82 -2.05 -3.37 -8.67
N ILE A 83 -1.02 -3.01 -7.89
CA ILE A 83 0.32 -3.60 -8.00
C ILE A 83 0.26 -5.09 -7.68
N TRP A 84 -0.42 -5.49 -6.61
CA TRP A 84 -0.57 -6.90 -6.26
C TRP A 84 -1.29 -7.69 -7.35
N CYS A 85 -2.37 -7.16 -7.91
CA CYS A 85 -3.07 -7.82 -9.03
C CYS A 85 -2.17 -8.02 -10.26
N ALA A 86 -1.28 -7.07 -10.56
CA ALA A 86 -0.32 -7.21 -11.65
C ALA A 86 0.74 -8.28 -11.35
N VAL A 87 1.25 -8.31 -10.11
CA VAL A 87 2.22 -9.33 -9.65
C VAL A 87 1.60 -10.72 -9.70
N ASP A 88 0.40 -10.89 -9.15
CA ASP A 88 -0.33 -12.16 -9.13
C ASP A 88 -0.56 -12.70 -10.55
N HIS A 89 -0.95 -11.83 -11.49
CA HIS A 89 -1.12 -12.21 -12.90
C HIS A 89 0.19 -12.62 -13.58
N LEU A 90 1.31 -11.97 -13.25
CA LEU A 90 2.63 -12.35 -13.77
C LEU A 90 3.11 -13.68 -13.19
N VAL A 91 2.94 -13.90 -11.88
CA VAL A 91 3.32 -15.14 -11.21
C VAL A 91 2.50 -16.30 -11.72
N THR A 92 1.18 -16.13 -11.87
CA THR A 92 0.29 -17.17 -12.40
C THR A 92 0.61 -17.50 -13.85
N ARG A 93 0.98 -16.51 -14.68
CA ARG A 93 1.47 -16.76 -16.05
C ARG A 93 2.86 -17.37 -16.13
N ALA A 94 3.69 -17.20 -15.10
CA ALA A 94 5.03 -17.79 -15.03
C ALA A 94 5.00 -19.26 -14.56
N GLY A 95 3.83 -19.77 -14.12
CA GLY A 95 3.62 -21.20 -13.92
C GLY A 95 3.64 -21.90 -15.29
N PRO A 96 4.58 -22.84 -15.53
CA PRO A 96 4.64 -23.56 -16.79
C PRO A 96 3.33 -24.31 -17.00
N GLU A 97 2.76 -24.16 -18.19
CA GLU A 97 1.60 -24.90 -18.67
C GLU A 97 1.64 -26.38 -18.22
N ARG A 98 0.62 -26.79 -17.46
CA ARG A 98 0.25 -28.19 -17.27
C ARG A 98 -1.16 -28.40 -17.77
#